data_AF-F0W8Q2-F1
#
_entry.id   AF-F0W8Q2-F1
#
_cell.length_a   1.000
_cell.length_b   1.000
_cell.length_c   1.000
_cell.angle_alpha   90.00
_cell.angle_beta   90.00
_cell.angle_gamma   90.00
#
_symmetry.space_group_name_H-M   'P 1'
#
loop_
_entity.id
_entity.type
_entity.pdbx_description
1 polymer ?
#
loop_
_entity_poly.entity_id
_entity_poly.type
_entity_poly.pdbx_seq_one_letter_code
_entity_poly.pdbx_strand_id
1 'polypeptide(L)'
;MGLNHNSCVVSTSDSVQEGYLGPREFVPISINRSHQNRAGLQMTLYDILGVSPTSSSEDIRSAYRAQARKSHPDKQHSRNRNDNDANRSSFVQVQEAYEVLRDEKARERYDMTLLPVSTKVTRISQEFFLDELQMTQMDVNDSLSICYSIDCRCGDAYRIWDEELQEENNVVPCDGCSLYIRIKTRQEFPSEKIE
;
A
#
# COMPACT_ATOMS: atom_id res chain seq x y z
N MET A 1 27.66 -11.70 84.78
CA MET A 1 28.37 -11.21 83.58
C MET A 1 28.87 -12.46 82.83
N GLY A 2 28.70 -12.68 81.53
CA GLY A 2 28.07 -11.89 80.47
C GLY A 2 28.90 -11.99 79.18
N LEU A 3 28.25 -12.27 78.03
CA LEU A 3 28.81 -12.27 76.65
C LEU A 3 29.76 -13.46 76.32
N ASN A 4 29.86 -14.02 75.11
CA ASN A 4 29.18 -13.87 73.79
C ASN A 4 29.21 -15.26 73.09
N HIS A 5 28.12 -15.78 72.49
CA HIS A 5 27.67 -15.62 71.09
C HIS A 5 28.71 -16.04 70.02
N ASN A 6 28.46 -16.85 68.97
CA ASN A 6 27.33 -17.68 68.44
C ASN A 6 27.99 -18.86 67.65
N SER A 7 27.53 -20.12 67.55
CA SER A 7 26.29 -20.70 66.98
C SER A 7 25.97 -20.19 65.55
N CYS A 8 25.40 -20.88 64.55
CA CYS A 8 25.06 -22.28 64.19
C CYS A 8 24.56 -22.21 62.71
N VAL A 9 24.53 -23.22 61.81
CA VAL A 9 24.83 -24.67 61.76
C VAL A 9 25.24 -25.06 60.31
N VAL A 10 25.64 -26.32 60.07
CA VAL A 10 25.82 -26.93 58.73
C VAL A 10 24.48 -27.40 58.15
N SER A 11 24.25 -27.33 56.82
CA SER A 11 23.55 -28.37 56.03
C SER A 11 23.53 -28.10 54.50
N THR A 12 23.33 -29.20 53.77
CA THR A 12 23.06 -29.45 52.33
C THR A 12 22.08 -28.47 51.63
N SER A 13 21.92 -28.40 50.30
CA SER A 13 22.02 -29.44 49.24
C SER A 13 22.03 -28.83 47.82
N ASP A 14 22.39 -29.65 46.83
CA ASP A 14 22.02 -29.61 45.39
C ASP A 14 21.98 -28.28 44.61
N SER A 15 22.96 -28.13 43.71
CA SER A 15 22.96 -27.14 42.63
C SER A 15 22.70 -27.80 41.27
N VAL A 16 21.44 -28.12 40.96
CA VAL A 16 21.01 -28.45 39.59
C VAL A 16 20.37 -27.19 39.00
N GLN A 17 21.12 -26.44 38.19
CA GLN A 17 20.57 -25.32 37.42
C GLN A 17 19.89 -25.85 36.15
N GLU A 18 18.59 -26.11 36.23
CA GLU A 18 17.77 -26.26 35.02
C GLU A 18 17.66 -24.91 34.30
N GLY A 19 18.28 -24.83 33.11
CA GLY A 19 18.17 -23.69 32.22
C GLY A 19 16.82 -23.68 31.52
N TYR A 20 15.81 -23.05 32.12
CA TYR A 20 14.53 -22.78 31.47
C TYR A 20 14.73 -21.88 30.24
N LEU A 21 14.58 -22.47 29.05
CA LEU A 21 14.46 -21.72 27.79
C LEU A 21 13.10 -21.00 27.76
N GLY A 22 13.12 -19.71 28.08
CA GLY A 22 11.93 -18.86 28.01
C GLY A 22 11.34 -18.77 26.59
N PRO A 23 10.05 -18.38 26.46
CA PRO A 23 9.42 -18.22 25.16
C PRO A 23 10.17 -17.19 24.33
N ARG A 24 10.43 -17.54 23.05
CA ARG A 24 11.13 -16.67 22.09
C ARG A 24 10.50 -15.29 22.07
N GLU A 25 11.25 -14.28 22.48
CA GLU A 25 10.86 -12.89 22.26
C GLU A 25 10.72 -12.69 20.74
N PHE A 26 9.49 -12.39 20.32
CA PHE A 26 9.22 -11.95 18.97
C PHE A 26 9.86 -10.58 18.80
N VAL A 27 11.09 -10.55 18.28
CA VAL A 27 11.68 -9.32 17.75
C VAL A 27 10.72 -8.78 16.69
N PRO A 28 10.14 -7.58 16.88
CA PRO A 28 9.29 -7.00 15.86
C PRO A 28 10.19 -6.72 14.65
N ILE A 29 9.98 -7.49 13.57
CA ILE A 29 10.51 -7.14 12.27
C ILE A 29 10.08 -5.69 12.05
N SER A 30 11.06 -4.80 11.84
CA SER A 30 10.78 -3.41 11.50
C SER A 30 10.21 -3.39 10.09
N ILE A 31 8.91 -3.72 9.97
CA ILE A 31 8.15 -3.55 8.75
C ILE A 31 8.21 -2.06 8.48
N ASN A 32 8.97 -1.66 7.45
CA ASN A 32 8.99 -0.28 6.98
C ASN A 32 7.59 0.01 6.48
N ARG A 33 6.76 0.57 7.38
CA ARG A 33 5.32 0.76 7.20
C ARG A 33 5.11 1.99 6.32
N SER A 34 5.56 1.88 5.08
CA SER A 34 5.22 2.79 3.98
C SER A 34 3.76 2.55 3.56
N HIS A 35 2.84 2.76 4.52
CA HIS A 35 1.42 2.99 4.26
C HIS A 35 1.30 4.31 3.51
N GLN A 36 1.55 4.26 2.21
CA GLN A 36 1.04 5.23 1.26
C GLN A 36 -0.15 4.58 0.55
N ASN A 37 -1.23 4.34 1.30
CA ASN A 37 -2.54 4.30 0.69
C ASN A 37 -2.95 5.73 0.31
N ARG A 38 -2.25 6.25 -0.70
CA ARG A 38 -2.79 7.28 -1.59
C ARG A 38 -3.47 6.50 -2.71
N ALA A 39 -4.76 6.77 -2.96
CA ALA A 39 -5.33 6.54 -4.28
C ALA A 39 -4.33 7.08 -5.31
N GLY A 40 -3.92 6.22 -6.25
CA GLY A 40 -2.64 6.32 -6.95
C GLY A 40 -2.51 7.53 -7.88
N LEU A 41 -2.31 8.72 -7.31
CA LEU A 41 -1.96 9.96 -7.99
C LEU A 41 -0.49 9.93 -8.43
N GLN A 42 -0.17 8.95 -9.28
CA GLN A 42 0.93 9.11 -10.23
C GLN A 42 0.53 10.30 -11.11
N MET A 43 1.31 11.38 -11.07
CA MET A 43 1.02 12.57 -11.88
C MET A 43 0.96 12.18 -13.36
N THR A 44 -0.19 12.38 -13.99
CA THR A 44 -0.33 12.11 -15.42
C THR A 44 0.44 13.15 -16.23
N LEU A 45 0.73 12.84 -17.50
CA LEU A 45 1.34 13.81 -18.41
C LEU A 45 0.43 15.04 -18.60
N TYR A 46 -0.88 14.87 -18.46
CA TYR A 46 -1.87 15.95 -18.44
C TYR A 46 -1.72 16.84 -17.20
N ASP A 47 -1.51 16.26 -16.01
CA ASP A 47 -1.26 17.00 -14.76
C ASP A 47 0.07 17.77 -14.81
N ILE A 48 1.12 17.18 -15.41
CA ILE A 48 2.44 17.81 -15.58
C ILE A 48 2.35 19.05 -16.48
N LEU A 49 1.51 19.02 -17.52
CA LEU A 49 1.22 20.19 -18.36
C LEU A 49 0.14 21.11 -17.79
N GLY A 50 -0.63 20.67 -16.80
CA GLY A 50 -1.75 21.41 -16.21
C GLY A 50 -2.96 21.56 -17.14
N VAL A 51 -3.27 20.51 -17.92
CA VAL A 51 -4.37 20.48 -18.90
C VAL A 51 -5.32 19.32 -18.64
N SER A 52 -6.52 19.35 -19.24
CA SER A 52 -7.48 18.24 -19.16
C SER A 52 -7.08 17.10 -20.12
N PRO A 53 -7.35 15.82 -19.79
CA PRO A 53 -7.29 14.74 -20.79
C PRO A 53 -8.21 14.98 -21.99
N THR A 54 -9.23 15.85 -21.86
CA THR A 54 -10.11 16.27 -22.97
C THR A 54 -9.63 17.50 -23.74
N SER A 55 -8.49 18.10 -23.39
CA SER A 55 -7.97 19.31 -24.04
C SER A 55 -7.55 19.07 -25.50
N SER A 56 -7.67 20.11 -26.34
CA SER A 56 -7.25 20.04 -27.74
C SER A 56 -5.72 20.04 -27.90
N SER A 57 -5.23 19.64 -29.07
CA SER A 57 -3.79 19.73 -29.37
C SER A 57 -3.28 21.18 -29.41
N GLU A 58 -4.16 22.17 -29.61
CA GLU A 58 -3.82 23.60 -29.54
C GLU A 58 -3.65 24.08 -28.09
N ASP A 59 -4.51 23.58 -27.18
CA ASP A 59 -4.42 23.84 -25.74
C ASP A 59 -3.15 23.20 -25.15
N ILE A 60 -2.84 21.95 -25.52
CA ILE A 60 -1.61 21.26 -25.10
C ILE A 60 -0.37 22.06 -25.53
N ARG A 61 -0.36 22.61 -26.75
CA ARG A 61 0.72 23.48 -27.25
C ARG A 61 0.76 24.85 -26.54
N SER A 62 -0.38 25.40 -26.13
CA SER A 62 -0.42 26.70 -25.43
C SER A 62 0.07 26.53 -23.98
N ALA A 63 -0.37 25.48 -23.29
CA ALA A 63 0.05 25.09 -21.95
C ALA A 63 1.55 24.77 -21.87
N TYR A 64 2.08 23.96 -22.79
CA TYR A 64 3.53 23.70 -22.87
C TYR A 64 4.34 25.01 -22.97
N ARG A 65 3.92 25.95 -23.85
CA ARG A 65 4.60 27.25 -23.99
C ARG A 65 4.48 28.12 -22.73
N ALA A 66 3.36 28.05 -22.00
CA ALA A 66 3.21 28.74 -20.72
C ALA A 66 4.07 28.12 -19.62
N GLN A 67 4.16 26.80 -19.56
CA GLN A 67 4.87 26.05 -18.52
C GLN A 67 6.39 26.10 -18.73
N ALA A 68 6.88 25.91 -19.96
CA ALA A 68 8.29 26.07 -20.31
C ALA A 68 8.84 27.47 -19.97
N ARG A 69 8.01 28.52 -20.08
CA ARG A 69 8.37 29.90 -19.67
C ARG A 69 8.46 30.11 -18.15
N LYS A 70 7.92 29.19 -17.34
CA LYS A 70 8.04 29.18 -15.87
C LYS A 70 9.24 28.36 -15.42
N SER A 71 9.46 27.19 -16.02
CA SER A 71 10.56 26.27 -15.69
C SER A 71 11.88 26.56 -16.41
N HIS A 72 11.95 27.57 -17.30
CA HIS A 72 13.16 27.90 -18.05
C HIS A 72 14.37 28.22 -17.13
N PRO A 73 15.55 27.59 -17.32
CA PRO A 73 16.69 27.73 -16.42
C PRO A 73 17.28 29.15 -16.38
N ASP A 74 17.14 29.93 -17.46
CA ASP A 74 17.65 31.32 -17.53
C ASP A 74 17.05 32.22 -16.43
N LYS A 75 15.78 32.00 -16.05
CA LYS A 75 15.15 32.73 -14.93
C LYS A 75 15.68 32.34 -13.55
N GLN A 76 16.46 31.25 -13.46
CA GLN A 76 16.92 30.66 -12.21
C GLN A 76 18.40 30.95 -11.91
N HIS A 77 19.17 31.53 -12.85
CA HIS A 77 20.55 31.98 -12.60
C HIS A 77 20.69 33.05 -11.48
N SER A 78 19.58 33.62 -11.01
CA SER A 78 19.50 34.58 -9.90
C SER A 78 18.97 33.96 -8.58
N ARG A 79 18.67 32.65 -8.53
CA ARG A 79 18.10 31.97 -7.35
C ARG A 79 18.90 30.74 -6.92
N ASN A 80 18.65 30.33 -5.68
CA ASN A 80 19.55 29.52 -4.86
C ASN A 80 19.89 28.15 -5.49
N ARG A 81 21.08 27.59 -5.22
CA ARG A 81 21.57 26.39 -5.92
C ARG A 81 20.64 25.18 -5.79
N ASN A 82 20.02 24.97 -4.63
CA ASN A 82 19.09 23.84 -4.42
C ASN A 82 17.82 23.91 -5.29
N ASP A 83 17.36 25.10 -5.70
CA ASP A 83 16.20 25.24 -6.58
C ASP A 83 16.51 24.85 -8.04
N ASN A 84 17.80 24.85 -8.42
CA ASN A 84 18.20 24.63 -9.82
C ASN A 84 18.01 23.18 -10.27
N ASP A 85 18.31 22.19 -9.42
CA ASP A 85 18.12 20.77 -9.75
C ASP A 85 16.65 20.37 -9.80
N ALA A 86 15.84 20.85 -8.84
CA ALA A 86 14.39 20.66 -8.84
C ALA A 86 13.74 21.25 -10.11
N ASN A 87 14.08 22.50 -10.44
CA ASN A 87 13.52 23.18 -11.61
C ASN A 87 14.01 22.58 -12.94
N ARG A 88 15.26 22.07 -13.00
CA ARG A 88 15.77 21.33 -14.16
C ARG A 88 14.98 20.03 -14.37
N SER A 89 14.70 19.29 -13.30
CA SER A 89 13.83 18.10 -13.34
C SER A 89 12.43 18.45 -13.87
N SER A 90 11.81 19.52 -13.36
CA SER A 90 10.50 19.97 -13.83
C SER A 90 10.48 20.43 -15.29
N PHE A 91 11.56 21.03 -15.82
CA PHE A 91 11.63 21.36 -17.25
C PHE A 91 11.66 20.10 -18.12
N VAL A 92 12.45 19.10 -17.73
CA VAL A 92 12.56 17.82 -18.45
C VAL A 92 11.21 17.09 -18.46
N GLN A 93 10.55 16.97 -17.31
CA GLN A 93 9.21 16.36 -17.21
C GLN A 93 8.17 17.05 -18.09
N VAL A 94 8.18 18.39 -18.15
CA VAL A 94 7.27 19.18 -19.01
C VAL A 94 7.56 18.97 -20.50
N GLN A 95 8.83 18.76 -20.87
CA GLN A 95 9.20 18.41 -22.25
C GLN A 95 8.74 16.99 -22.59
N GLU A 96 9.03 15.99 -21.75
CA GLU A 96 8.64 14.59 -21.94
C GLU A 96 7.11 14.45 -22.08
N ALA A 97 6.35 15.11 -21.20
CA ALA A 97 4.89 15.15 -21.27
C ALA A 97 4.38 15.73 -22.60
N TYR A 98 4.97 16.83 -23.08
CA TYR A 98 4.62 17.40 -24.38
C TYR A 98 5.03 16.51 -25.56
N GLU A 99 6.15 15.79 -25.47
CA GLU A 99 6.61 14.89 -26.55
C GLU A 99 5.67 13.71 -26.79
N VAL A 100 5.04 13.19 -25.73
CA VAL A 100 3.98 12.16 -25.82
C VAL A 100 2.64 12.77 -26.24
N LEU A 101 2.22 13.88 -25.63
CA LEU A 101 0.88 14.45 -25.84
C LEU A 101 0.71 15.27 -27.13
N ARG A 102 1.79 15.60 -27.85
CA ARG A 102 1.73 16.36 -29.13
C ARG A 102 1.36 15.51 -30.35
N ASP A 103 1.60 14.20 -30.31
CA ASP A 103 1.33 13.27 -31.41
C ASP A 103 0.09 12.45 -31.03
N GLU A 104 -0.95 12.53 -31.84
CA GLU A 104 -2.23 11.85 -31.61
C GLU A 104 -2.04 10.34 -31.40
N LYS A 105 -1.10 9.70 -32.10
CA LYS A 105 -0.83 8.26 -31.95
C LYS A 105 -0.09 7.91 -30.66
N ALA A 106 0.71 8.84 -30.13
CA ALA A 106 1.40 8.66 -28.86
C ALA A 106 0.44 8.96 -27.69
N ARG A 107 -0.41 9.98 -27.85
CA ARG A 107 -1.51 10.32 -26.94
C ARG A 107 -2.51 9.16 -26.81
N GLU A 108 -3.02 8.62 -27.92
CA GLU A 108 -3.95 7.47 -27.89
C GLU A 108 -3.35 6.27 -27.14
N ARG A 109 -2.08 5.93 -27.40
CA ARG A 109 -1.37 4.86 -26.68
C ARG A 109 -1.23 5.16 -25.19
N TYR A 110 -0.95 6.40 -24.84
CA TYR A 110 -0.85 6.83 -23.45
C TYR A 110 -2.21 6.77 -22.74
N ASP A 111 -3.28 7.24 -23.37
CA ASP A 111 -4.65 7.18 -22.86
C ASP A 111 -5.09 5.72 -22.64
N MET A 112 -4.71 4.80 -23.55
CA MET A 112 -4.90 3.35 -23.37
C MET A 112 -4.16 2.76 -22.15
N THR A 113 -3.09 3.40 -21.66
CA THR A 113 -2.44 3.01 -20.38
C THR A 113 -3.09 3.64 -19.15
N LEU A 114 -3.84 4.74 -19.32
CA LEU A 114 -4.61 5.38 -18.25
C LEU A 114 -5.99 4.74 -18.05
N LEU A 115 -6.56 4.12 -19.07
CA LEU A 115 -7.79 3.36 -18.92
C LEU A 115 -7.58 2.20 -17.92
N PRO A 116 -8.53 1.94 -17.01
CA PRO A 116 -8.52 0.71 -16.24
C PRO A 116 -8.59 -0.45 -17.23
N VAL A 117 -7.51 -1.21 -17.37
CA VAL A 117 -7.38 -2.28 -18.37
C VAL A 117 -8.41 -3.36 -18.06
N SER A 118 -9.57 -3.25 -18.71
CA SER A 118 -10.72 -4.11 -18.47
C SER A 118 -10.36 -5.54 -18.83
N THR A 119 -10.22 -6.37 -17.79
CA THR A 119 -10.10 -7.83 -17.87
C THR A 119 -8.90 -8.37 -18.67
N LYS A 120 -7.71 -8.30 -18.06
CA LYS A 120 -7.03 -9.60 -17.88
C LYS A 120 -8.02 -10.49 -17.13
N VAL A 121 -8.41 -11.63 -17.69
CA VAL A 121 -9.27 -12.59 -16.98
C VAL A 121 -8.49 -13.12 -15.78
N THR A 122 -8.67 -12.49 -14.64
CA THR A 122 -8.06 -12.87 -13.37
C THR A 122 -8.53 -14.28 -13.04
N ARG A 123 -7.63 -15.26 -13.15
CA ARG A 123 -7.93 -16.65 -12.80
C ARG A 123 -8.04 -16.74 -11.29
N ILE A 124 -9.28 -16.58 -10.81
CA ILE A 124 -9.65 -16.85 -9.43
C ILE A 124 -9.30 -18.31 -9.15
N SER A 125 -8.41 -18.52 -8.18
CA SER A 125 -7.83 -19.82 -7.87
C SER A 125 -8.76 -20.64 -6.98
N GLN A 126 -9.41 -19.97 -6.02
CA GLN A 126 -10.39 -20.53 -5.09
C GLN A 126 -11.40 -19.45 -4.70
N GLU A 127 -12.59 -19.86 -4.29
CA GLU A 127 -13.60 -18.99 -3.67
C GLU A 127 -13.77 -19.42 -2.21
N PHE A 128 -13.87 -18.44 -1.30
CA PHE A 128 -14.09 -18.64 0.13
C PHE A 128 -15.25 -17.78 0.61
N PHE A 129 -15.91 -18.17 1.69
CA PHE A 129 -16.83 -17.29 2.41
C PHE A 129 -16.08 -16.46 3.46
N LEU A 130 -16.58 -15.26 3.77
CA LEU A 130 -15.91 -14.36 4.71
C LEU A 130 -15.71 -14.99 6.11
N ASP A 131 -16.65 -15.83 6.54
CA ASP A 131 -16.61 -16.57 7.80
C ASP A 131 -15.61 -17.74 7.83
N GLU A 132 -14.99 -18.07 6.70
CA GLU A 132 -13.89 -19.06 6.61
C GLU A 132 -12.51 -18.42 6.81
N LEU A 133 -12.41 -17.08 6.80
CA LEU A 133 -11.14 -16.36 6.95
C LEU A 133 -10.79 -16.10 8.43
N GLN A 134 -9.50 -16.07 8.73
CA GLN A 134 -8.98 -15.70 10.05
C GLN A 134 -9.12 -14.19 10.26
N MET A 135 -10.03 -13.82 11.16
CA MET A 135 -10.29 -12.45 11.57
C MET A 135 -9.28 -11.98 12.63
N THR A 136 -8.59 -10.88 12.37
CA THR A 136 -7.67 -10.21 13.30
C THR A 136 -8.08 -8.74 13.48
N GLN A 137 -8.19 -8.28 14.72
CA GLN A 137 -8.44 -6.86 15.02
C GLN A 137 -7.09 -6.13 15.09
N MET A 138 -7.02 -4.90 14.53
CA MET A 138 -5.80 -4.10 14.56
C MET A 138 -6.10 -2.64 14.92
N ASP A 139 -5.40 -2.13 15.92
CA ASP A 139 -5.49 -0.73 16.33
C ASP A 139 -4.74 0.16 15.34
N VAL A 140 -5.48 0.94 14.56
CA VAL A 140 -4.93 1.93 13.62
C VAL A 140 -5.45 3.30 14.00
N ASN A 141 -4.58 4.12 14.60
CA ASN A 141 -4.90 5.50 15.00
C ASN A 141 -6.15 5.61 15.91
N ASP A 142 -6.20 4.82 17.00
CA ASP A 142 -7.35 4.75 17.93
C ASP A 142 -8.67 4.26 17.29
N SER A 143 -8.64 3.76 16.05
CA SER A 143 -9.74 3.11 15.37
C SER A 143 -9.47 1.60 15.25
N LEU A 144 -10.48 0.78 15.55
CA LEU A 144 -10.41 -0.67 15.52
C LEU A 144 -10.83 -1.17 14.12
N SER A 145 -9.86 -1.41 13.24
CA SER A 145 -10.12 -1.98 11.91
C SER A 145 -9.96 -3.50 11.94
N ILE A 146 -10.75 -4.23 11.14
CA ILE A 146 -10.73 -5.69 11.11
C ILE A 146 -10.04 -6.17 9.83
N CYS A 147 -9.05 -7.06 9.98
CA CYS A 147 -8.36 -7.71 8.88
C CYS A 147 -8.79 -9.17 8.78
N TYR A 148 -9.34 -9.57 7.64
CA TYR A 148 -9.63 -10.96 7.31
C TYR A 148 -8.48 -11.53 6.48
N SER A 149 -7.95 -12.69 6.86
CA SER A 149 -6.80 -13.29 6.19
C SER A 149 -6.88 -14.81 6.06
N ILE A 150 -6.21 -15.35 5.05
CA ILE A 150 -6.04 -16.79 4.85
C ILE A 150 -4.67 -17.06 4.20
N ASP A 151 -4.07 -18.21 4.53
CA ASP A 151 -2.76 -18.61 4.03
C ASP A 151 -2.81 -18.98 2.54
N CYS A 152 -1.78 -18.57 1.81
CA CYS A 152 -1.55 -18.98 0.44
C CYS A 152 -0.53 -20.11 0.40
N ARG A 153 -0.69 -21.01 -0.58
CA ARG A 153 0.23 -22.14 -0.82
C ARG A 153 1.68 -21.72 -1.15
N CYS A 154 1.95 -20.44 -1.41
CA CYS A 154 3.31 -19.92 -1.57
C CYS A 154 4.02 -19.61 -0.24
N GLY A 155 3.29 -19.52 0.88
CA GLY A 155 3.79 -19.15 2.21
C GLY A 155 3.39 -17.73 2.66
N ASP A 156 2.89 -16.91 1.75
CA ASP A 156 2.31 -15.59 2.05
C ASP A 156 0.82 -15.69 2.40
N ALA A 157 0.15 -14.55 2.60
CA ALA A 157 -1.27 -14.48 2.89
C ALA A 157 -2.07 -13.80 1.76
N TYR A 158 -3.38 -14.03 1.77
CA TYR A 158 -4.38 -13.12 1.24
C TYR A 158 -4.91 -12.28 2.41
N ARG A 159 -5.12 -10.99 2.21
CA ARG A 159 -5.64 -10.07 3.24
C ARG A 159 -6.64 -9.10 2.64
N ILE A 160 -7.72 -8.84 3.38
CA ILE A 160 -8.69 -7.78 3.09
C ILE A 160 -9.14 -7.14 4.39
N TRP A 161 -9.31 -5.82 4.39
CA TRP A 161 -9.85 -5.10 5.53
C TRP A 161 -11.38 -5.05 5.46
N ASP A 162 -12.06 -4.96 6.60
CA ASP A 162 -13.52 -4.80 6.66
C ASP A 162 -14.00 -3.54 5.91
N GLU A 163 -13.24 -2.46 6.02
CA GLU A 163 -13.43 -1.21 5.27
C GLU A 163 -13.31 -1.38 3.74
N GLU A 164 -12.66 -2.44 3.26
CA GLU A 164 -12.45 -2.74 1.83
C GLU A 164 -13.46 -3.76 1.27
N LEU A 165 -14.29 -4.38 2.12
CA LEU A 165 -15.29 -5.36 1.69
C LEU A 165 -16.47 -4.68 0.98
N GLN A 166 -16.76 -5.18 -0.21
CA GLN A 166 -17.90 -4.83 -1.05
C GLN A 166 -18.99 -5.90 -0.94
N GLU A 167 -20.25 -5.51 -1.18
CA GLU A 167 -21.38 -6.43 -1.21
C GLU A 167 -21.23 -7.50 -2.31
N GLU A 168 -20.66 -7.12 -3.46
CA GLU A 168 -20.42 -8.01 -4.59
C GLU A 168 -18.97 -7.93 -5.08
N ASN A 169 -18.40 -9.09 -5.45
CA ASN A 169 -17.12 -9.23 -6.17
C ASN A 169 -15.82 -8.80 -5.45
N ASN A 170 -15.66 -9.18 -4.18
CA ASN A 170 -14.36 -9.09 -3.48
C ASN A 170 -13.33 -10.04 -4.10
N VAL A 171 -12.38 -9.52 -4.88
CA VAL A 171 -11.28 -10.31 -5.47
C VAL A 171 -9.95 -9.87 -4.86
N VAL A 172 -9.32 -10.76 -4.11
CA VAL A 172 -8.14 -10.45 -3.27
C VAL A 172 -6.88 -11.10 -3.87
N PRO A 173 -5.81 -10.33 -4.15
CA PRO A 173 -4.51 -10.88 -4.56
C PRO A 173 -3.78 -11.52 -3.38
N CYS A 174 -2.83 -12.41 -3.67
CA CYS A 174 -1.84 -12.85 -2.69
C CYS A 174 -0.72 -11.81 -2.56
N ASP A 175 -0.22 -11.56 -1.35
CA ASP A 175 0.88 -10.62 -1.09
C ASP A 175 2.20 -11.00 -1.80
N GLY A 176 2.44 -12.29 -2.10
CA GLY A 176 3.71 -12.79 -2.64
C GLY A 176 3.62 -13.64 -3.92
N CYS A 177 2.44 -13.80 -4.53
CA CYS A 177 2.32 -14.49 -5.81
C CYS A 177 1.21 -13.92 -6.72
N SER A 178 1.14 -14.39 -7.97
CA SER A 178 0.16 -13.91 -8.97
C SER A 178 -1.22 -14.58 -8.88
N LEU A 179 -1.54 -15.23 -7.77
CA LEU A 179 -2.83 -15.86 -7.52
C LEU A 179 -3.81 -14.87 -6.87
N TYR A 180 -5.10 -15.13 -7.10
CA TYR A 180 -6.21 -14.34 -6.60
C TYR A 180 -7.29 -15.29 -6.07
N ILE A 181 -7.96 -14.89 -4.98
CA ILE A 181 -9.15 -15.56 -4.45
C ILE A 181 -10.37 -14.64 -4.58
N ARG A 182 -11.57 -15.21 -4.52
CA ARG A 182 -12.80 -14.44 -4.33
C ARG A 182 -13.38 -14.70 -2.95
N ILE A 183 -13.78 -13.63 -2.26
CA ILE A 183 -14.44 -13.70 -0.95
C ILE A 183 -15.93 -13.39 -1.11
N LYS A 184 -16.78 -14.26 -0.60
CA LYS A 184 -18.23 -14.07 -0.56
C LYS A 184 -18.64 -13.61 0.83
N THR A 185 -19.16 -12.40 0.93
CA THR A 185 -20.04 -11.99 2.01
C THR A 185 -21.32 -12.83 1.92
N ARG A 186 -21.89 -13.26 3.05
CA ARG A 186 -23.18 -13.97 3.02
C ARG A 186 -24.26 -12.96 2.62
N GLN A 187 -24.94 -13.22 1.50
CA GLN A 187 -26.18 -12.51 1.17
C GLN A 187 -27.18 -12.69 2.31
N GLU A 188 -27.92 -11.63 2.65
CA GLU A 188 -29.00 -11.73 3.63
C GLU A 188 -30.00 -12.81 3.21
N PHE A 189 -30.41 -13.66 4.15
CA PHE A 189 -31.45 -14.64 3.89
C PHE A 189 -32.74 -13.90 3.52
N PRO A 190 -33.41 -14.24 2.41
CA PRO A 190 -34.72 -13.65 2.11
C PRO A 190 -35.66 -13.99 3.26
N SER A 191 -36.16 -12.95 3.92
CA SER A 191 -36.94 -13.09 5.15
C SER A 191 -38.09 -14.07 4.97
N GLU A 192 -38.18 -15.06 5.85
CA GLU A 192 -39.25 -16.05 5.81
C GLU A 192 -40.61 -15.35 5.79
N LYS A 193 -41.43 -15.65 4.77
CA LYS A 193 -42.85 -15.30 4.80
C LYS A 193 -43.51 -16.09 5.92
N ILE A 194 -43.78 -15.41 7.03
CA ILE A 194 -44.75 -15.87 8.01
C ILE A 194 -46.14 -15.54 7.43
N GLU A 195 -46.81 -16.56 6.90
CA GLU A 195 -48.26 -16.57 6.64
C GLU A 195 -49.00 -17.18 7.84
#